data_AF-A0A7X3BY90-F1
#
_entry.id   AF-A0A7X3BY90-F1
#
_cell.length_a   1.000
_cell.length_b   1.000
_cell.length_c   1.000
_cell.angle_alpha   90.00
_cell.angle_beta   90.00
_cell.angle_gamma   90.00
#
_symmetry.space_group_name_H-M   'P 1'
#
loop_
_entity.id
_entity.type
_entity.pdbx_description
1 polymer ?
#
loop_
_entity_poly.entity_id
_entity_poly.type
_entity_poly.pdbx_seq_one_letter_code
_entity_poly.pdbx_strand_id
1 'polypeptide(L)' 'VFDQIWNRVVRNQKLGKKTWIYFDEMQLLLLDKYASDFFFKLWSRVRKYGASPTGITQNVETLLLDPNGRRIIANSEFM' A
#
# COMPACT_ATOMS: atom_id res chain seq x y z
N VAL A 1 -11.00 8.22 -0.81
CA VAL A 1 -9.56 8.56 -0.71
C VAL A 1 -8.69 7.70 -1.61
N PHE A 2 -8.76 6.37 -1.52
CA PHE A 2 -7.87 5.52 -2.32
C PHE A 2 -8.06 5.58 -3.84
N ASP A 3 -9.28 5.79 -4.35
CA ASP A 3 -9.48 6.03 -5.79
C ASP A 3 -8.81 7.31 -6.28
N GLN A 4 -8.68 8.32 -5.40
CA GLN A 4 -7.94 9.55 -5.72
C GLN A 4 -6.44 9.29 -5.80
N ILE A 5 -5.90 8.45 -4.89
CA ILE A 5 -4.50 8.00 -4.94
C ILE A 5 -4.26 7.26 -6.25
N TRP A 6 -5.15 6.34 -6.61
CA TRP A 6 -5.09 5.59 -7.86
C TRP A 6 -5.08 6.50 -9.09
N ASN A 7 -6.05 7.42 -9.17
CA ASN A 7 -6.15 8.36 -10.29
C ASN A 7 -4.89 9.24 -10.43
N ARG A 8 -4.28 9.63 -9.29
CA ARG A 8 -3.04 10.40 -9.28
C ARG A 8 -1.85 9.58 -9.77
N VAL A 9 -1.72 8.32 -9.35
CA VAL A 9 -0.68 7.40 -9.82
C VAL A 9 -0.77 7.21 -11.33
N VAL A 10 -1.96 6.93 -11.87
CA VAL A 10 -2.17 6.75 -13.32
C VAL A 10 -1.84 8.02 -14.10
N ARG A 11 -2.25 9.19 -13.60
CA ARG A 11 -1.91 10.46 -14.24
C ARG A 11 -0.41 10.71 -14.25
N ASN A 12 0.27 10.47 -13.13
CA ASN A 12 1.72 10.67 -13.02
C ASN A 12 2.50 9.70 -13.90
N GLN A 13 2.06 8.43 -13.99
CA GLN A 13 2.63 7.45 -14.90
C GLN A 13 2.58 7.94 -16.35
N LYS A 14 1.43 8.45 -16.81
CA LYS A 14 1.28 9.01 -18.17
C LYS A 14 2.20 10.20 -18.44
N LEU A 15 2.58 10.93 -17.39
CA LEU A 15 3.51 12.06 -17.45
C LEU A 15 4.98 11.65 -17.22
N GLY A 16 5.28 10.35 -17.08
CA GLY A 16 6.62 9.85 -16.77
C GLY A 16 7.12 10.22 -15.37
N LYS A 17 6.24 10.64 -14.47
CA LYS A 17 6.59 11.06 -13.10
C LYS A 17 6.47 9.89 -12.13
N LYS A 18 7.55 9.60 -11.41
CA LYS A 18 7.54 8.62 -10.32
C LYS A 18 6.70 9.13 -9.15
N THR A 19 5.83 8.29 -8.61
CA THR A 19 4.97 8.62 -7.47
C THR A 19 5.42 7.83 -6.25
N TRP A 20 5.69 8.53 -5.16
CA TRP A 20 5.98 7.94 -3.85
C TRP A 20 4.74 8.07 -2.98
N ILE A 21 4.35 6.99 -2.31
CA ILE A 21 3.14 6.97 -1.48
C ILE A 21 3.56 6.48 -0.10
N TYR A 22 3.31 7.29 0.93
CA TYR A 22 3.63 6.95 2.30
C TYR A 22 2.32 6.72 3.06
N PHE A 23 2.22 5.57 3.71
CA PHE A 23 1.12 5.20 4.59
C PHE A 23 1.66 5.11 6.01
N ASP A 24 1.39 6.14 6.80
CA ASP A 24 1.67 6.10 8.24
C ASP A 24 0.62 5.26 8.96
N GLU A 25 1.02 4.68 10.10
CA GLU A 25 0.19 3.79 10.92
C GLU A 25 -0.51 2.69 10.11
N MET A 26 0.20 2.04 9.18
CA MET A 26 -0.35 1.04 8.26
C MET A 26 -1.14 -0.07 8.98
N GLN A 27 -0.77 -0.43 10.21
CA GLN A 27 -1.47 -1.42 11.02
C GLN A 27 -2.97 -1.10 11.21
N LEU A 28 -3.36 0.18 11.22
CA LEU A 28 -4.77 0.58 11.37
C LEU A 28 -5.61 0.26 10.13
N LEU A 29 -4.99 0.32 8.94
CA LEU A 29 -5.65 -0.01 7.66
C LEU A 29 -5.98 -1.50 7.53
N LEU A 30 -5.38 -2.33 8.39
CA LEU A 30 -5.53 -3.79 8.39
C LEU A 30 -6.50 -4.28 9.48
N LEU A 31 -7.02 -3.39 10.33
CA LEU A 31 -7.99 -3.75 11.37
C LEU A 31 -9.37 -4.08 10.79
N ASP A 32 -9.75 -3.41 9.71
CA ASP A 32 -11.00 -3.69 8.99
C ASP A 32 -10.71 -4.54 7.76
N LYS A 33 -11.43 -5.66 7.63
CA LYS A 33 -11.20 -6.65 6.56
C LYS A 33 -11.44 -6.05 5.17
N TYR A 34 -12.43 -5.18 5.02
CA TYR A 34 -12.73 -4.54 3.73
C TYR A 34 -11.62 -3.55 3.35
N ALA A 35 -11.16 -2.75 4.30
CA ALA A 35 -10.01 -1.87 4.13
C ALA A 35 -8.73 -2.64 3.81
N SER A 36 -8.46 -3.75 4.51
CA SER A 36 -7.31 -4.64 4.29
C SER A 36 -7.29 -5.19 2.86
N ASP A 37 -8.39 -5.78 2.40
CA ASP A 37 -8.50 -6.33 1.05
C ASP A 37 -8.37 -5.26 -0.03
N PHE A 38 -8.98 -4.09 0.19
CA PHE A 38 -8.88 -2.96 -0.73
C PHE A 38 -7.43 -2.44 -0.80
N PHE A 39 -6.80 -2.26 0.35
CA PHE A 39 -5.43 -1.78 0.48
C PHE A 39 -4.43 -2.73 -0.19
N PHE A 40 -4.58 -4.04 0.03
CA PHE A 40 -3.77 -5.06 -0.63
C PHE A 40 -3.83 -4.95 -2.16
N LYS A 41 -5.05 -4.82 -2.72
CA LYS A 41 -5.25 -4.63 -4.16
C LYS A 41 -4.59 -3.36 -4.66
N LEU A 42 -4.72 -2.24 -3.93
CA LEU A 42 -4.08 -0.98 -4.29
C LEU A 42 -2.55 -1.12 -4.28
N TRP A 43 -1.97 -1.68 -3.21
CA TRP A 43 -0.53 -1.87 -3.04
C TRP A 43 0.09 -2.63 -4.20
N SER A 44 -0.48 -3.78 -4.56
CA SER A 44 -0.01 -4.57 -5.71
C SER A 44 -0.19 -3.84 -7.04
N ARG A 45 -1.26 -3.05 -7.19
CA ARG A 45 -1.57 -2.35 -8.45
C ARG A 45 -0.66 -1.15 -8.69
N VAL A 46 -0.43 -0.31 -7.69
CA VAL A 46 0.38 0.93 -7.86
C VAL A 46 1.83 0.63 -8.22
N ARG A 47 2.40 -0.49 -7.73
CA ARG A 47 3.75 -0.95 -8.10
C ARG A 47 3.89 -1.22 -9.61
N LYS A 48 2.87 -1.83 -10.23
CA LYS A 48 2.85 -2.10 -11.69
C LYS A 48 2.81 -0.81 -12.52
N TYR A 49 2.39 0.30 -11.92
CA TYR A 49 2.25 1.60 -12.57
C TYR A 49 3.41 2.54 -12.26
N GLY A 50 4.52 2.02 -11.71
CA GLY A 50 5.74 2.78 -11.45
C GLY A 50 5.66 3.67 -10.20
N ALA A 51 4.67 3.45 -9.34
CA ALA A 51 4.63 4.08 -8.02
C ALA A 51 5.30 3.18 -6.97
N SER A 52 5.94 3.81 -5.99
CA SER A 52 6.61 3.15 -4.86
C SER A 52 5.81 3.41 -3.59
N PRO A 53 4.96 2.47 -3.14
CA PRO A 53 4.28 2.58 -1.86
C PRO A 53 5.21 2.16 -0.72
N THR A 54 5.11 2.86 0.41
CA THR A 54 5.87 2.65 1.64
C THR A 54 4.91 2.66 2.81
N GLY A 55 4.95 1.61 3.63
CA GLY A 55 4.20 1.52 4.88
C GLY A 55 5.10 1.82 6.06
N ILE A 56 4.59 2.61 6.99
CA ILE A 56 5.24 2.90 8.26
C ILE A 56 4.31 2.33 9.34
N THR A 57 4.89 1.55 10.25
CA THR A 57 4.16 0.95 11.37
C THR A 57 4.99 1.05 12.63
N GLN A 58 4.29 1.30 13.75
CA GLN A 58 4.88 1.23 15.09
C GLN A 58 4.70 -0.17 15.70
N ASN A 59 3.73 -0.95 15.21
CA ASN A 59 3.37 -2.26 15.74
C ASN A 59 3.30 -3.29 14.60
N VAL A 60 4.41 -3.98 14.38
CA VAL A 60 4.55 -5.02 13.35
C VAL A 60 3.72 -6.26 13.71
N GLU A 61 3.56 -6.56 14.99
CA GLU A 61 2.81 -7.74 15.45
C GLU A 61 1.34 -7.66 15.04
N THR A 62 0.71 -6.50 15.20
CA THR A 62 -0.68 -6.25 14.76
C THR A 62 -0.84 -6.43 13.26
N LEU A 63 0.17 -6.00 12.48
CA LEU A 63 0.18 -6.18 11.03
C LEU A 63 0.36 -7.65 10.64
N LEU A 64 1.11 -8.44 11.43
CA LEU A 64 1.26 -9.87 11.26
C LEU A 64 0.03 -10.68 11.68
N LEU A 65 -0.95 -10.12 12.38
CA LEU A 65 -2.21 -10.82 12.64
C LEU A 65 -3.07 -10.94 11.37
N ASP A 66 -2.93 -9.98 10.45
CA ASP A 66 -3.69 -9.96 9.19
C ASP A 66 -2.97 -10.75 8.06
N PRO A 67 -3.66 -11.66 7.37
CA PRO A 67 -3.07 -12.42 6.26
C PRO A 67 -2.58 -11.56 5.08
N ASN A 68 -3.25 -10.44 4.77
CA ASN A 68 -2.81 -9.52 3.73
C ASN A 68 -1.59 -8.71 4.20
N GLY A 69 -1.53 -8.31 5.47
CA GLY A 69 -0.37 -7.70 6.10
C GLY A 69 0.89 -8.55 5.96
N ARG A 70 0.80 -9.86 6.27
CA ARG A 70 1.90 -10.82 6.04
C ARG A 70 2.33 -10.86 4.57
N ARG A 71 1.38 -10.86 3.64
CA ARG A 71 1.67 -10.85 2.20
C ARG A 71 2.31 -9.55 1.75
N ILE A 72 1.92 -8.40 2.30
CA ILE A 72 2.52 -7.11 1.99
C ILE A 72 3.99 -7.10 2.41
N ILE A 73 4.30 -7.60 3.60
CA ILE A 73 5.69 -7.77 4.05
C ILE A 73 6.45 -8.72 3.13
N ALA A 74 5.92 -9.92 2.89
CA ALA A 74 6.60 -10.94 2.10
C ALA A 74 6.87 -10.51 0.64
N ASN A 75 6.06 -9.59 0.10
CA ASN A 75 6.23 -9.05 -1.24
C ASN A 75 6.99 -7.70 -1.26
N SER A 76 7.42 -7.17 -0.12
CA SER A 76 8.23 -5.94 -0.06
C SER A 76 9.71 -6.29 -0.22
N GLU A 77 10.38 -5.64 -1.16
CA GLU A 77 11.82 -5.84 -1.43
C GLU A 77 12.72 -5.15 -0.39
N PHE A 78 12.16 -4.20 0.37
CA PHE A 78 12.86 -3.42 1.37
C PHE A 78 12.02 -3.40 2.65
N MET A 79 12.68 -3.59 3.79
CA MET A 79 12.12 -3.49 5.15
C MET A 79 12.98 -2.54 5.96
#